data_AF-A0A7V9HB26-F1
#
_entry.id   AF-A0A7V9HB26-F1
#
_cell.length_a   1.000
_cell.length_b   1.000
_cell.length_c   1.000
_cell.angle_alpha   90.00
_cell.angle_beta   90.00
_cell.angle_gamma   90.00
#
_symmetry.space_group_name_H-M   'P 1'
#
loop_
_entity.id
_entity.type
_entity.pdbx_description
1 polymer ?
#
loop_
_entity_poly.entity_id
_entity_poly.type
_entity_poly.pdbx_seq_one_letter_code
_entity_poly.pdbx_strand_id
1 'polypeptide(L)'
;MTAGAGAKQGFSSLDPGGPADFHEEVPVNFVFLGYNRDLVDQERFLSGLPHRYRTVVRSRLWYGNVDFLGLDYTYEYNTHYTSAAYEDRFFNHLSFLAEPAALTEFQALYNDQKKNVLDVKENHFIDAPSVERWLAEHPPNGIDTAENTIFFVNWYGRDDFVHHVYTKTDEPDPDTGYNFGVERESRKIIAWGGTTADDEENGLGDVNRLWFYDLSAGPESWTSNWNVDDPDLPDIDDNNKPDYRMPPIWEYLRNGFRNRSAMSKDLALVARYVGIDLLFTTSPLYPPDITPPDLPTSDNVDANTYEGWPGVDASTRYTTPDLLIDELSELQPYNSYSYDNQDLAFNGGARRCYILWLKDVKCLPRRPYPGGANLFLYNALRLDQTRDGGADYEAGVFNYSTIDRLDPGFLGLADDNWRDGTQSLVFAFVTPAIVEFGYGLTTTLIHEVGHHVGLSHPHDGFDWESRTDYEPADRYYFAWSGDETNSIESYIDLNWDFSQFDRDNMNRFMAAAFVENANRIAAETLADPDAGAAADELAAADALIAESESALAEHDYPAAALQARRAYTEVRAGAAQAGVAVVGSDAGTTVDPPVDGNQRNRFGYAFIDRLGDKRVQP
;
A
#
# COMPACT_ATOMS: atom_id res chain seq x y z
N MET A 1 -36.80 -17.24 18.90
CA MET A 1 -36.25 -18.56 18.52
C MET A 1 -34.74 -18.38 18.49
N THR A 2 -34.04 -19.15 19.31
CA THR A 2 -32.59 -19.12 19.49
C THR A 2 -31.92 -19.63 18.21
N ALA A 3 -31.17 -18.78 17.52
CA ALA A 3 -30.29 -19.19 16.44
C ALA A 3 -29.20 -20.08 17.07
N GLY A 4 -29.17 -21.35 16.67
CA GLY A 4 -28.14 -22.28 17.09
C GLY A 4 -26.83 -21.92 16.43
N ALA A 5 -25.74 -21.95 17.20
CA ALA A 5 -24.41 -22.13 16.66
C ALA A 5 -24.47 -23.37 15.74
N GLY A 6 -24.24 -23.17 14.44
CA GLY A 6 -24.03 -24.28 13.51
C GLY A 6 -22.90 -25.13 14.06
N ALA A 7 -23.17 -26.40 14.30
CA ALA A 7 -22.11 -27.33 14.69
C ALA A 7 -21.06 -27.35 13.58
N LYS A 8 -19.75 -27.29 13.92
CA LYS A 8 -18.66 -27.68 13.01
C LYS A 8 -19.00 -29.05 12.42
N GLN A 9 -19.58 -29.08 11.24
CA GLN A 9 -19.85 -30.32 10.52
C GLN A 9 -18.50 -30.80 10.02
N GLY A 10 -17.89 -31.83 10.61
CA GLY A 10 -16.89 -32.72 10.00
C GLY A 10 -15.59 -32.18 9.35
N PHE A 11 -15.50 -30.90 9.01
CA PHE A 11 -14.42 -30.25 8.27
C PHE A 11 -13.29 -29.85 9.22
N SER A 12 -12.06 -29.94 8.72
CA SER A 12 -10.86 -29.55 9.48
C SER A 12 -10.51 -28.07 9.32
N SER A 13 -10.62 -27.54 8.10
CA SER A 13 -10.16 -26.20 7.70
C SER A 13 -11.30 -25.34 7.15
N LEU A 14 -12.29 -25.90 6.44
CA LEU A 14 -13.52 -25.17 6.10
C LEU A 14 -14.31 -24.89 7.38
N ASP A 15 -14.65 -23.63 7.66
CA ASP A 15 -15.43 -23.22 8.84
C ASP A 15 -16.73 -22.52 8.41
N PRO A 16 -17.79 -23.27 8.04
CA PRO A 16 -19.01 -22.69 7.52
C PRO A 16 -19.60 -21.59 8.42
N GLY A 17 -19.56 -20.35 7.91
CA GLY A 17 -20.07 -19.14 8.55
C GLY A 17 -19.14 -18.52 9.60
N GLY A 18 -17.96 -19.10 9.81
CA GLY A 18 -16.86 -18.50 10.56
C GLY A 18 -15.95 -17.65 9.68
N PRO A 19 -15.06 -16.85 10.28
CA PRO A 19 -14.12 -16.04 9.54
C PRO A 19 -13.01 -16.90 8.90
N ALA A 20 -12.22 -16.33 8.00
CA ALA A 20 -10.89 -16.85 7.70
C ALA A 20 -10.02 -16.81 8.96
N ASP A 21 -9.17 -17.83 9.15
CA ASP A 21 -8.37 -18.03 10.37
C ASP A 21 -6.95 -18.50 10.02
N PHE A 22 -6.22 -17.65 9.31
CA PHE A 22 -4.83 -17.89 8.95
C PHE A 22 -3.88 -17.42 10.05
N HIS A 23 -2.93 -18.30 10.41
CA HIS A 23 -1.86 -18.01 11.36
C HIS A 23 -0.52 -18.22 10.68
N GLU A 24 0.31 -17.18 10.65
CA GLU A 24 1.64 -17.23 10.05
C GLU A 24 2.71 -16.82 11.08
N GLU A 25 3.79 -17.60 11.15
CA GLU A 25 5.03 -17.22 11.82
C GLU A 25 5.94 -16.58 10.76
N VAL A 26 6.15 -15.27 10.87
CA VAL A 26 6.85 -14.45 9.90
C VAL A 26 8.31 -14.29 10.34
N PRO A 27 9.28 -14.90 9.64
CA PRO A 27 10.69 -14.67 9.90
C PRO A 27 11.05 -13.25 9.44
N VAL A 28 11.80 -12.53 10.28
CA VAL A 28 12.33 -11.22 9.94
C VAL A 28 13.80 -11.12 10.34
N ASN A 29 14.65 -10.91 9.34
CA ASN A 29 16.08 -10.72 9.48
C ASN A 29 16.43 -9.23 9.58
N PHE A 30 17.15 -8.84 10.63
CA PHE A 30 17.74 -7.51 10.76
C PHE A 30 19.27 -7.61 10.65
N VAL A 31 19.81 -7.12 9.55
CA VAL A 31 21.24 -7.14 9.26
C VAL A 31 21.83 -5.77 9.53
N PHE A 32 22.68 -5.69 10.55
CA PHE A 32 23.44 -4.51 10.91
C PHE A 32 24.80 -4.53 10.20
N LEU A 33 24.94 -3.69 9.18
CA LEU A 33 26.12 -3.57 8.33
C LEU A 33 26.88 -2.28 8.67
N GLY A 34 28.10 -2.40 9.19
CA GLY A 34 28.90 -1.24 9.62
C GLY A 34 28.50 -0.68 10.99
N TYR A 35 27.66 -1.41 11.74
CA TYR A 35 27.36 -1.13 13.14
C TYR A 35 28.09 -2.12 14.03
N ASN A 36 28.60 -1.63 15.17
CA ASN A 36 29.03 -2.50 16.26
C ASN A 36 27.94 -2.61 17.33
N ARG A 37 28.01 -3.68 18.13
CA ARG A 37 27.07 -3.97 19.22
C ARG A 37 27.07 -2.92 20.34
N ASP A 38 28.09 -2.07 20.41
CA ASP A 38 28.12 -0.97 21.38
C ASP A 38 27.33 0.26 20.90
N LEU A 39 27.08 0.37 19.59
CA LEU A 39 26.28 1.44 19.00
C LEU A 39 24.81 1.05 18.90
N VAL A 40 24.53 -0.19 18.52
CA VAL A 40 23.18 -0.77 18.51
C VAL A 40 23.10 -1.86 19.57
N ASP A 41 22.44 -1.56 20.67
CA ASP A 41 22.12 -2.55 21.69
C ASP A 41 20.96 -3.43 21.18
N GLN A 42 21.26 -4.72 21.00
CA GLN A 42 20.32 -5.70 20.43
C GLN A 42 19.07 -5.88 21.31
N GLU A 43 19.21 -5.93 22.64
CA GLU A 43 18.07 -6.12 23.54
C GLU A 43 17.13 -4.91 23.47
N ARG A 44 17.70 -3.70 23.45
CA ARG A 44 16.94 -2.47 23.33
C ARG A 44 16.27 -2.33 21.97
N PHE A 45 16.94 -2.71 20.89
CA PHE A 45 16.35 -2.73 19.55
C PHE A 45 15.15 -3.68 19.50
N LEU A 46 15.34 -4.94 19.92
CA LEU A 46 14.27 -5.95 19.91
C LEU A 46 13.11 -5.58 20.83
N SER A 47 13.35 -4.86 21.93
CA SER A 47 12.28 -4.39 22.83
C SER A 47 11.32 -3.37 22.20
N GLY A 48 11.70 -2.78 21.07
CA GLY A 48 10.86 -1.83 20.32
C GLY A 48 9.93 -2.49 19.31
N LEU A 49 10.15 -3.76 18.97
CA LEU A 49 9.45 -4.48 17.91
C LEU A 49 8.14 -5.11 18.42
N PRO A 50 7.13 -5.28 17.55
CA PRO A 50 5.89 -5.95 17.92
C PRO A 50 6.11 -7.47 18.11
N HIS A 51 5.29 -8.14 18.92
CA HIS A 51 5.35 -9.60 19.04
C HIS A 51 4.35 -10.31 18.14
N ARG A 52 3.28 -9.61 17.78
CA ARG A 52 2.17 -10.14 17.00
C ARG A 52 1.49 -9.01 16.25
N TYR A 53 0.78 -9.38 15.20
CA TYR A 53 -0.03 -8.45 14.43
C TYR A 53 -1.32 -9.13 14.02
N ARG A 54 -2.40 -8.34 13.95
CA ARG A 54 -3.68 -8.82 13.43
C ARG A 54 -4.17 -7.81 12.41
N THR A 55 -4.36 -8.29 11.20
CA THR A 55 -4.73 -7.46 10.06
C THR A 55 -6.16 -6.95 10.20
N VAL A 56 -6.31 -5.65 10.02
CA VAL A 56 -7.62 -4.96 10.01
C VAL A 56 -7.81 -4.25 8.68
N VAL A 57 -9.06 -4.03 8.27
CA VAL A 57 -9.34 -3.13 7.15
C VAL A 57 -9.36 -1.69 7.68
N ARG A 58 -8.42 -0.85 7.22
CA ARG A 58 -8.17 0.47 7.82
C ARG A 58 -9.31 1.45 7.61
N SER A 59 -9.90 1.49 6.41
CA SER A 59 -11.01 2.38 6.07
C SER A 59 -12.20 2.24 7.03
N ARG A 60 -12.43 1.03 7.56
CA ARG A 60 -13.49 0.72 8.52
C ARG A 60 -13.31 1.47 9.85
N LEU A 61 -12.06 1.72 10.25
CA LEU A 61 -11.72 2.40 11.51
C LEU A 61 -12.25 3.84 11.52
N TRP A 62 -12.25 4.52 10.37
CA TRP A 62 -12.76 5.90 10.24
C TRP A 62 -14.26 6.00 10.55
N TYR A 63 -14.98 4.90 10.37
CA TYR A 63 -16.41 4.76 10.68
C TYR A 63 -16.67 4.12 12.05
N GLY A 64 -15.62 3.90 12.86
CA GLY A 64 -15.70 3.30 14.18
C GLY A 64 -15.91 1.79 14.16
N ASN A 65 -15.60 1.14 13.04
CA ASN A 65 -15.75 -0.30 12.85
C ASN A 65 -14.38 -0.97 12.86
N VAL A 66 -14.28 -2.12 13.52
CA VAL A 66 -13.07 -2.95 13.46
C VAL A 66 -13.44 -4.20 12.69
N ASP A 67 -12.92 -4.30 11.48
CA ASP A 67 -13.10 -5.44 10.60
C ASP A 67 -11.78 -6.20 10.51
N PHE A 68 -11.80 -7.49 10.82
CA PHE A 68 -10.61 -8.33 10.85
C PHE A 68 -10.54 -9.12 9.57
N LEU A 69 -9.39 -9.07 8.89
CA LEU A 69 -9.27 -9.73 7.59
C LEU A 69 -9.23 -11.27 7.71
N GLY A 70 -8.74 -11.78 8.84
CA GLY A 70 -8.54 -13.22 9.08
C GLY A 70 -7.08 -13.66 8.97
N LEU A 71 -6.13 -12.73 9.08
CA LEU A 71 -4.69 -12.97 9.13
C LEU A 71 -4.15 -12.54 10.49
N ASP A 72 -3.53 -13.49 11.19
CA ASP A 72 -2.83 -13.29 12.45
C ASP A 72 -1.35 -13.67 12.27
N TYR A 73 -0.46 -12.74 12.63
CA TYR A 73 0.99 -12.92 12.53
C TYR A 73 1.63 -13.02 13.90
N THR A 74 2.65 -13.87 13.98
CA THR A 74 3.68 -13.82 15.02
C THR A 74 5.04 -13.67 14.35
N TYR A 75 5.99 -13.02 15.02
CA TYR A 75 7.28 -12.74 14.41
C TYR A 75 8.43 -13.50 15.04
N GLU A 76 9.29 -14.09 14.21
CA GLU A 76 10.59 -14.63 14.60
C GLU A 76 11.69 -13.66 14.17
N TYR A 77 12.28 -12.97 15.14
CA TYR A 77 13.32 -11.98 14.88
C TYR A 77 14.73 -12.56 14.94
N ASN A 78 15.44 -12.46 13.82
CA ASN A 78 16.86 -12.78 13.74
C ASN A 78 17.68 -11.49 13.58
N THR A 79 18.75 -11.35 14.36
CA THR A 79 19.62 -10.16 14.30
C THR A 79 21.04 -10.57 13.96
N HIS A 80 21.60 -9.98 12.92
CA HIS A 80 22.92 -10.31 12.39
C HIS A 80 23.80 -9.07 12.35
N TYR A 81 24.98 -9.14 12.95
CA TYR A 81 26.01 -8.11 12.81
C TYR A 81 27.07 -8.65 11.86
N THR A 82 27.29 -7.96 10.75
CA THR A 82 28.17 -8.46 9.70
C THR A 82 29.64 -8.48 10.16
N SER A 83 30.44 -9.33 9.53
CA SER A 83 31.88 -9.36 9.78
C SER A 83 32.59 -8.25 9.01
N ALA A 84 33.74 -7.78 9.51
CA ALA A 84 34.58 -6.82 8.79
C ALA A 84 34.90 -7.25 7.35
N ALA A 85 35.09 -8.56 7.11
CA ALA A 85 35.35 -9.07 5.76
C ALA A 85 34.14 -9.01 4.82
N TYR A 86 32.92 -8.97 5.35
CA TYR A 86 31.70 -8.71 4.58
C TYR A 86 31.56 -7.22 4.32
N GLU A 87 31.66 -6.40 5.38
CA GLU A 87 31.64 -4.94 5.30
C GLU A 87 32.63 -4.42 4.27
N ASP A 88 33.88 -4.93 4.27
CA ASP A 88 34.89 -4.53 3.30
C ASP A 88 34.47 -4.87 1.87
N ARG A 89 33.81 -6.01 1.61
CA ARG A 89 33.33 -6.31 0.25
C ARG A 89 32.18 -5.39 -0.16
N PHE A 90 31.23 -5.19 0.74
CA PHE A 90 30.07 -4.34 0.48
C PHE A 90 30.47 -2.89 0.25
N PHE A 91 31.26 -2.28 1.14
CA PHE A 91 31.67 -0.88 0.99
C PHE A 91 32.65 -0.66 -0.16
N ASN A 92 33.47 -1.67 -0.52
CA ASN A 92 34.21 -1.63 -1.78
C ASN A 92 33.28 -1.67 -3.01
N HIS A 93 32.15 -2.37 -2.93
CA HIS A 93 31.15 -2.38 -3.99
C HIS A 93 30.42 -1.04 -4.08
N LEU A 94 30.00 -0.45 -2.95
CA LEU A 94 29.45 0.91 -2.93
C LEU A 94 30.43 1.93 -3.52
N SER A 95 31.72 1.85 -3.15
CA SER A 95 32.77 2.69 -3.73
C SER A 95 32.95 2.50 -5.24
N PHE A 96 32.70 1.29 -5.74
CA PHE A 96 32.77 0.98 -7.17
C PHE A 96 31.58 1.57 -7.94
N LEU A 97 30.38 1.55 -7.34
CA LEU A 97 29.17 2.14 -7.91
C LEU A 97 29.11 3.67 -7.79
N ALA A 98 29.83 4.25 -6.83
CA ALA A 98 29.79 5.68 -6.54
C ALA A 98 30.29 6.54 -7.71
N GLU A 99 29.38 7.32 -8.28
CA GLU A 99 29.68 8.30 -9.32
C GLU A 99 29.74 9.72 -8.72
N PRO A 100 30.83 10.48 -8.91
CA PRO A 100 30.91 11.85 -8.40
C PRO A 100 29.77 12.72 -8.92
N ALA A 101 29.08 13.40 -8.00
CA ALA A 101 27.93 14.24 -8.30
C ALA A 101 28.04 15.61 -7.62
N ALA A 102 27.23 16.56 -8.07
CA ALA A 102 27.04 17.80 -7.33
C ALA A 102 26.37 17.51 -5.98
N LEU A 103 26.54 18.44 -5.02
CA LEU A 103 25.71 18.42 -3.83
C LEU A 103 24.25 18.58 -4.25
N THR A 104 23.36 17.82 -3.62
CA THR A 104 21.91 18.06 -3.74
C THR A 104 21.53 19.36 -3.01
N GLU A 105 20.39 19.92 -3.35
CA GLU A 105 19.76 21.05 -2.66
C GLU A 105 19.66 20.78 -1.17
N PHE A 106 19.27 19.56 -0.79
CA PHE A 106 19.09 19.17 0.61
C PHE A 106 20.42 19.04 1.37
N GLN A 107 21.48 18.59 0.71
CA GLN A 107 22.84 18.64 1.27
C GLN A 107 23.32 20.09 1.43
N ALA A 108 23.01 20.98 0.48
CA ALA A 108 23.32 22.40 0.60
C ALA A 108 22.52 23.07 1.74
N LEU A 109 21.23 22.77 1.85
CA LEU A 109 20.36 23.26 2.94
C LEU A 109 20.82 22.77 4.32
N TYR A 110 21.30 21.52 4.40
CA TYR A 110 21.94 20.99 5.61
C TYR A 110 23.20 21.77 6.00
N ASN A 111 24.07 22.08 5.03
CA ASN A 111 25.28 22.87 5.26
C ASN A 111 24.98 24.31 5.73
N ASP A 112 23.81 24.85 5.36
CA ASP A 112 23.35 26.17 5.77
C ASP A 112 22.72 26.19 7.18
N GLN A 113 22.49 25.01 7.78
CA GLN A 113 22.02 24.91 9.17
C GLN A 113 23.09 25.45 10.14
N LYS A 114 22.67 25.97 11.28
CA LYS A 114 23.58 26.53 12.32
C LYS A 114 24.07 25.46 13.28
N LYS A 115 23.35 24.36 13.42
CA LYS A 115 23.61 23.27 14.37
C LYS A 115 24.09 21.98 13.71
N ASN A 116 24.30 21.95 12.40
CA ASN A 116 24.94 20.81 11.74
C ASN A 116 26.31 20.51 12.38
N VAL A 117 26.66 19.22 12.46
CA VAL A 117 27.96 18.83 13.05
C VAL A 117 29.12 18.86 12.06
N LEU A 118 28.83 18.88 10.76
CA LEU A 118 29.80 18.97 9.67
C LEU A 118 29.16 19.55 8.41
N ASP A 119 30.00 19.96 7.46
CA ASP A 119 29.56 20.31 6.10
C ASP A 119 29.86 19.16 5.14
N VAL A 120 28.88 18.80 4.31
CA VAL A 120 29.03 17.90 3.15
C VAL A 120 29.71 18.68 2.02
N LYS A 121 30.92 18.29 1.63
CA LYS A 121 31.75 19.05 0.67
C LYS A 121 31.81 18.45 -0.73
N GLU A 122 31.51 17.17 -0.82
CA GLU A 122 31.46 16.38 -2.03
C GLU A 122 30.31 15.41 -1.90
N ASN A 123 29.79 14.92 -3.02
CA ASN A 123 28.68 13.99 -3.06
C ASN A 123 28.90 12.98 -4.19
N HIS A 124 28.30 11.80 -4.04
CA HIS A 124 28.26 10.77 -5.05
C HIS A 124 26.82 10.27 -5.20
N PHE A 125 26.45 9.89 -6.41
CA PHE A 125 25.25 9.11 -6.67
C PHE A 125 25.61 7.64 -6.73
N ILE A 126 24.79 6.81 -6.09
CA ILE A 126 24.90 5.35 -6.11
C ILE A 126 23.56 4.80 -6.58
N ASP A 127 23.59 3.93 -7.59
CA ASP A 127 22.37 3.28 -8.10
C ASP A 127 21.76 2.34 -7.05
N ALA A 128 20.55 2.64 -6.60
CA ALA A 128 19.88 1.92 -5.52
C ALA A 128 19.52 0.47 -5.91
N PRO A 129 18.93 0.22 -7.11
CA PRO A 129 18.64 -1.14 -7.58
C PRO A 129 19.89 -2.03 -7.68
N SER A 130 21.03 -1.48 -8.12
CA SER A 130 22.30 -2.22 -8.14
C SER A 130 22.76 -2.65 -6.75
N VAL A 131 22.51 -1.83 -5.73
CA VAL A 131 22.87 -2.15 -4.33
C VAL A 131 21.95 -3.22 -3.76
N GLU A 132 20.64 -3.10 -3.99
CA GLU A 132 19.67 -4.13 -3.65
C GLU A 132 20.05 -5.48 -4.27
N ARG A 133 20.30 -5.49 -5.58
CA ARG A 133 20.73 -6.70 -6.30
C ARG A 133 22.00 -7.30 -5.70
N TRP A 134 22.99 -6.48 -5.36
CA TRP A 134 24.20 -6.99 -4.73
C TRP A 134 23.92 -7.66 -3.38
N LEU A 135 23.04 -7.08 -2.57
CA LEU A 135 22.63 -7.63 -1.28
C LEU A 135 21.87 -8.95 -1.43
N ALA A 136 20.99 -9.06 -2.44
CA ALA A 136 20.28 -10.29 -2.79
C ALA A 136 21.24 -11.40 -3.25
N GLU A 137 22.25 -11.07 -4.07
CA GLU A 137 23.20 -12.05 -4.62
C GLU A 137 24.31 -12.45 -3.63
N HIS A 138 24.58 -11.61 -2.63
CA HIS A 138 25.69 -11.80 -1.70
C HIS A 138 25.26 -11.71 -0.23
N PRO A 139 24.20 -12.38 0.23
CA PRO A 139 23.75 -12.24 1.61
C PRO A 139 24.82 -12.72 2.61
N PRO A 140 24.85 -12.15 3.83
CA PRO A 140 25.71 -12.68 4.88
C PRO A 140 25.37 -14.15 5.17
N ASN A 141 26.37 -14.91 5.63
CA ASN A 141 26.14 -16.33 5.94
C ASN A 141 24.98 -16.52 6.93
N GLY A 142 23.98 -17.31 6.53
CA GLY A 142 22.81 -17.62 7.35
C GLY A 142 21.67 -16.60 7.24
N ILE A 143 21.74 -15.67 6.30
CA ILE A 143 20.61 -14.82 5.89
C ILE A 143 20.06 -15.36 4.59
N ASP A 144 18.74 -15.60 4.56
CA ASP A 144 17.98 -15.90 3.36
C ASP A 144 17.19 -14.65 2.97
N THR A 145 17.50 -14.07 1.82
CA THR A 145 16.81 -12.87 1.34
C THR A 145 15.46 -13.18 0.71
N ALA A 146 15.09 -14.45 0.54
CA ALA A 146 13.70 -14.81 0.30
C ALA A 146 12.84 -14.62 1.55
N GLU A 147 13.41 -14.48 2.75
CA GLU A 147 12.70 -14.06 3.95
C GLU A 147 12.74 -12.54 4.13
N ASN A 148 11.78 -11.97 4.86
CA ASN A 148 11.73 -10.53 5.12
C ASN A 148 13.03 -10.05 5.78
N THR A 149 13.74 -9.12 5.13
CA THR A 149 15.09 -8.73 5.54
C THR A 149 15.27 -7.22 5.47
N ILE A 150 15.70 -6.62 6.58
CA ILE A 150 16.14 -5.21 6.60
C ILE A 150 17.66 -5.15 6.75
N PHE A 151 18.33 -4.51 5.81
CA PHE A 151 19.75 -4.16 5.92
C PHE A 151 19.89 -2.73 6.46
N PHE A 152 20.22 -2.60 7.74
CA PHE A 152 20.64 -1.32 8.30
C PHE A 152 22.11 -1.06 7.97
N VAL A 153 22.37 -0.02 7.19
CA VAL A 153 23.71 0.32 6.69
C VAL A 153 24.29 1.54 7.42
N ASN A 154 25.59 1.48 7.71
CA ASN A 154 26.40 2.60 8.17
C ASN A 154 27.82 2.51 7.62
N TRP A 155 28.14 3.30 6.60
CA TRP A 155 29.49 3.44 6.08
C TRP A 155 30.33 4.46 6.87
N TYR A 156 29.68 5.41 7.54
CA TYR A 156 30.36 6.52 8.20
C TYR A 156 31.33 6.06 9.30
N GLY A 157 32.53 6.65 9.30
CA GLY A 157 33.61 6.35 10.23
C GLY A 157 34.64 5.36 9.71
N ARG A 158 34.43 4.80 8.51
CA ARG A 158 35.46 4.07 7.76
C ARG A 158 36.38 5.03 6.99
N ASP A 159 37.62 4.63 6.74
CA ASP A 159 38.60 5.43 6.00
C ASP A 159 38.26 5.56 4.50
N ASP A 160 37.40 4.69 3.98
CA ASP A 160 36.93 4.67 2.60
C ASP A 160 35.54 5.30 2.41
N PHE A 161 34.97 5.91 3.45
CA PHE A 161 33.67 6.57 3.39
C PHE A 161 33.65 7.72 2.37
N VAL A 162 32.57 7.78 1.59
CA VAL A 162 32.22 8.94 0.75
C VAL A 162 30.81 9.42 1.10
N HIS A 163 30.61 10.74 1.09
CA HIS A 163 29.27 11.30 1.15
C HIS A 163 28.51 10.95 -0.13
N HIS A 164 27.29 10.44 0.03
CA HIS A 164 26.48 9.92 -1.06
C HIS A 164 24.98 10.02 -0.78
N VAL A 165 24.21 9.88 -1.85
CA VAL A 165 22.77 9.57 -1.86
C VAL A 165 22.53 8.46 -2.86
N TYR A 166 21.44 7.73 -2.72
CA TYR A 166 21.03 6.74 -3.69
C TYR A 166 20.12 7.35 -4.76
N THR A 167 20.09 6.71 -5.94
CA THR A 167 19.30 7.13 -7.10
C THR A 167 18.66 5.92 -7.78
N LYS A 168 17.47 6.10 -8.32
CA LYS A 168 16.87 5.26 -9.37
C LYS A 168 16.47 6.17 -10.52
N THR A 169 16.79 5.83 -11.76
CA THR A 169 16.80 6.80 -12.88
C THR A 169 16.37 6.24 -14.23
N ASP A 170 15.87 5.02 -14.26
CA ASP A 170 15.57 4.27 -15.49
C ASP A 170 14.08 4.18 -15.83
N GLU A 171 13.21 4.70 -14.95
CA GLU A 171 11.75 4.70 -15.13
C GLU A 171 11.17 6.12 -15.22
N PRO A 172 11.10 6.70 -16.43
CA PRO A 172 10.36 7.94 -16.64
C PRO A 172 8.84 7.69 -16.63
N ASP A 173 8.06 8.73 -16.30
CA ASP A 173 6.60 8.70 -16.43
C ASP A 173 6.21 8.31 -17.87
N PRO A 174 5.35 7.29 -18.05
CA PRO A 174 5.08 6.68 -19.36
C PRO A 174 4.34 7.62 -20.32
N ASP A 175 3.60 8.59 -19.78
CA ASP A 175 2.74 9.48 -20.56
C ASP A 175 3.45 10.78 -20.98
N THR A 176 4.34 11.29 -20.14
CA THR A 176 5.04 12.56 -20.34
C THR A 176 6.52 12.39 -20.69
N GLY A 177 7.11 11.23 -20.36
CA GLY A 177 8.54 10.95 -20.47
C GLY A 177 9.40 11.68 -19.43
N TYR A 178 8.80 12.30 -18.40
CA TYR A 178 9.53 13.00 -17.37
C TYR A 178 10.16 12.01 -16.40
N ASN A 179 11.48 12.11 -16.22
CA ASN A 179 12.22 11.21 -15.34
C ASN A 179 12.47 11.89 -13.99
N PHE A 180 11.63 11.60 -13.00
CA PHE A 180 11.72 12.20 -11.68
C PHE A 180 13.06 11.87 -10.99
N GLY A 181 13.54 10.64 -11.16
CA GLY A 181 14.82 10.16 -10.65
C GLY A 181 16.03 10.92 -11.17
N VAL A 182 16.01 11.36 -12.44
CA VAL A 182 17.07 12.20 -13.04
C VAL A 182 16.87 13.67 -12.69
N GLU A 183 15.65 14.18 -12.88
CA GLU A 183 15.37 15.61 -12.96
C GLU A 183 15.12 16.27 -11.60
N ARG A 184 14.80 15.50 -10.55
CA ARG A 184 14.48 16.05 -9.22
C ARG A 184 15.49 15.64 -8.16
N GLU A 185 16.01 16.64 -7.45
CA GLU A 185 16.88 16.43 -6.30
C GLU A 185 16.11 15.92 -5.07
N SER A 186 14.80 16.14 -5.03
CA SER A 186 13.90 15.61 -4.01
C SER A 186 13.57 14.12 -4.16
N ARG A 187 14.18 13.45 -5.14
CA ARG A 187 14.03 12.02 -5.50
C ARG A 187 15.32 11.23 -5.25
N LYS A 188 16.21 11.81 -4.45
CA LYS A 188 17.45 11.19 -4.00
C LYS A 188 17.16 10.59 -2.64
N ILE A 189 17.57 9.35 -2.43
CA ILE A 189 17.06 8.51 -1.34
C ILE A 189 18.19 7.99 -0.46
N ILE A 190 17.84 7.42 0.69
CA ILE A 190 18.75 6.78 1.65
C ILE A 190 18.41 5.30 1.88
N ALA A 191 17.31 4.83 1.32
CA ALA A 191 16.80 3.48 1.39
C ALA A 191 16.26 3.03 0.03
N TRP A 192 16.17 1.71 -0.16
CA TRP A 192 15.54 1.09 -1.33
C TRP A 192 15.30 -0.39 -1.08
N GLY A 193 14.31 -0.95 -1.78
CA GLY A 193 14.11 -2.39 -1.85
C GLY A 193 12.75 -2.79 -2.39
N GLY A 194 12.50 -4.09 -2.41
CA GLY A 194 11.23 -4.68 -2.82
C GLY A 194 11.10 -4.86 -4.33
N THR A 195 12.20 -4.81 -5.11
CA THR A 195 12.15 -5.12 -6.54
C THR A 195 11.77 -6.59 -6.73
N THR A 196 10.83 -6.85 -7.65
CA THR A 196 10.29 -8.19 -7.86
C THR A 196 11.26 -9.05 -8.67
N ALA A 197 11.00 -10.35 -8.74
CA ALA A 197 11.83 -11.25 -9.53
C ALA A 197 11.76 -10.95 -11.04
N ASP A 198 10.60 -10.46 -11.47
CA ASP A 198 10.18 -10.31 -12.86
C ASP A 198 10.10 -8.86 -13.36
N ASP A 199 10.30 -7.86 -12.49
CA ASP A 199 10.39 -6.41 -12.82
C ASP A 199 11.20 -6.14 -14.10
N GLU A 200 10.59 -5.37 -15.00
CA GLU A 200 10.98 -5.17 -16.40
C GLU A 200 12.34 -4.48 -16.52
N GLU A 201 12.63 -3.54 -15.61
CA GLU A 201 13.83 -2.73 -15.60
C GLU A 201 14.96 -3.37 -14.81
N ASN A 202 14.67 -3.92 -13.64
CA ASN A 202 15.64 -4.28 -12.61
C ASN A 202 15.43 -5.64 -11.95
N GLY A 203 14.51 -6.47 -12.45
CA GLY A 203 14.16 -7.78 -11.93
C GLY A 203 15.31 -8.59 -11.34
N LEU A 204 15.10 -9.11 -10.13
CA LEU A 204 16.10 -9.84 -9.36
C LEU A 204 16.26 -11.31 -9.79
N GLY A 205 15.37 -11.81 -10.63
CA GLY A 205 15.37 -13.18 -11.17
C GLY A 205 14.84 -14.26 -10.22
N ASP A 206 14.94 -14.03 -8.91
CA ASP A 206 14.36 -14.86 -7.85
C ASP A 206 13.64 -13.95 -6.84
N VAL A 207 12.66 -14.50 -6.10
CA VAL A 207 11.92 -13.76 -5.07
C VAL A 207 12.87 -13.36 -3.94
N ASN A 208 12.95 -12.06 -3.67
CA ASN A 208 13.68 -11.48 -2.55
C ASN A 208 12.79 -10.47 -1.82
N ARG A 209 12.84 -10.49 -0.49
CA ARG A 209 12.05 -9.66 0.42
C ARG A 209 12.97 -8.76 1.23
N LEU A 210 13.80 -7.98 0.54
CA LEU A 210 14.83 -7.19 1.19
C LEU A 210 14.63 -5.70 0.98
N TRP A 211 14.94 -4.91 2.02
CA TRP A 211 14.94 -3.46 2.00
C TRP A 211 16.16 -2.96 2.77
N PHE A 212 16.95 -2.07 2.20
CA PHE A 212 18.09 -1.47 2.90
C PHE A 212 17.75 -0.05 3.35
N TYR A 213 18.27 0.32 4.52
CA TYR A 213 18.16 1.65 5.10
C TYR A 213 19.55 2.12 5.54
N ASP A 214 20.13 3.06 4.80
CA ASP A 214 21.47 3.56 5.03
C ASP A 214 21.47 4.91 5.74
N LEU A 215 21.69 4.86 7.05
CA LEU A 215 21.75 6.07 7.85
C LEU A 215 23.04 6.89 7.60
N SER A 216 23.98 6.39 6.79
CA SER A 216 25.15 7.14 6.36
C SER A 216 25.00 7.82 4.99
N ALA A 217 23.90 7.56 4.29
CA ALA A 217 23.51 8.30 3.09
C ALA A 217 22.74 9.58 3.46
N GLY A 218 22.62 10.50 2.51
CA GLY A 218 21.90 11.76 2.69
C GLY A 218 22.79 12.96 3.05
N PRO A 219 22.20 14.04 3.59
CA PRO A 219 20.78 14.22 3.85
C PRO A 219 19.93 14.30 2.57
N GLU A 220 18.65 13.95 2.67
CA GLU A 220 17.67 13.94 1.59
C GLU A 220 16.34 14.59 2.00
N SER A 221 15.43 14.79 1.04
CA SER A 221 14.23 15.63 1.20
C SER A 221 13.05 14.97 1.89
N TRP A 222 12.79 13.70 1.58
CA TRP A 222 11.58 12.94 1.83
C TRP A 222 11.34 12.74 3.32
N THR A 223 12.40 12.41 4.06
CA THR A 223 12.35 12.35 5.52
C THR A 223 12.79 13.66 6.19
N SER A 224 12.95 14.74 5.41
CA SER A 224 13.45 16.06 5.84
C SER A 224 14.66 15.99 6.78
N ASN A 225 15.51 15.00 6.58
CA ASN A 225 16.58 14.64 7.50
C ASN A 225 17.79 15.60 7.41
N TRP A 226 17.71 16.58 6.51
CA TRP A 226 18.60 17.72 6.35
C TRP A 226 18.37 18.85 7.37
N ASN A 227 17.14 19.01 7.89
CA ASN A 227 16.85 20.09 8.84
C ASN A 227 17.20 19.64 10.26
N VAL A 228 18.19 20.30 10.85
CA VAL A 228 18.66 20.03 12.23
C VAL A 228 18.60 21.26 13.14
N ASP A 229 18.16 22.41 12.61
CA ASP A 229 17.98 23.62 13.40
C ASP A 229 16.61 23.69 14.07
N ASP A 230 15.57 23.29 13.35
CA ASP A 230 14.17 23.47 13.73
C ASP A 230 13.58 22.15 14.23
N PRO A 231 12.91 22.13 15.39
CA PRO A 231 12.31 20.91 15.91
C PRO A 231 11.00 20.52 15.22
N ASP A 232 10.21 21.51 14.77
CA ASP A 232 8.92 21.38 14.09
C ASP A 232 9.07 22.05 12.72
N LEU A 233 8.63 21.38 11.65
CA LEU A 233 8.70 21.90 10.29
C LEU A 233 7.44 22.75 10.03
N PRO A 234 7.55 24.09 10.00
CA PRO A 234 6.39 24.99 9.89
C PRO A 234 5.61 24.83 8.58
N ASP A 235 6.19 24.15 7.60
CA ASP A 235 5.63 23.98 6.25
C ASP A 235 4.87 22.66 6.08
N ILE A 236 4.80 21.79 7.11
CA ILE A 236 4.17 20.47 7.01
C ILE A 236 2.76 20.48 7.60
N ASP A 237 2.57 20.97 8.83
CA ASP A 237 1.24 21.14 9.39
C ASP A 237 1.06 22.31 10.39
N ASP A 238 2.13 23.07 10.68
CA ASP A 238 2.19 24.20 11.64
C ASP A 238 1.49 23.88 12.98
N ASN A 239 1.56 22.62 13.41
CA ASN A 239 0.79 22.14 14.56
C ASN A 239 1.53 22.37 15.91
N ASN A 240 2.74 22.95 15.90
CA ASN A 240 3.63 23.17 17.05
C ASN A 240 4.14 21.88 17.72
N LYS A 241 4.17 20.74 17.01
CA LYS A 241 4.74 19.50 17.51
C LYS A 241 5.96 19.10 16.67
N PRO A 242 7.00 18.54 17.31
CA PRO A 242 8.19 18.13 16.57
C PRO A 242 7.94 16.95 15.62
N ASP A 243 8.37 17.10 14.37
CA ASP A 243 8.51 16.02 13.39
C ASP A 243 9.72 15.14 13.72
N TYR A 244 9.45 13.87 13.99
CA TYR A 244 10.44 12.91 14.46
C TYR A 244 11.31 12.42 13.30
N ARG A 245 12.40 13.14 13.08
CA ARG A 245 13.36 12.87 12.01
C ARG A 245 14.58 12.11 12.50
N MET A 246 15.18 11.37 11.57
CA MET A 246 16.40 10.59 11.76
C MET A 246 17.46 11.09 10.76
N PRO A 247 18.19 12.18 11.10
CA PRO A 247 19.28 12.70 10.26
C PRO A 247 20.41 11.68 10.08
N PRO A 248 21.31 11.89 9.09
CA PRO A 248 22.42 10.98 8.87
C PRO A 248 23.27 10.75 10.12
N ILE A 249 23.92 9.60 10.19
CA ILE A 249 24.51 9.01 11.39
C ILE A 249 25.55 9.90 12.08
N TRP A 250 26.20 10.81 11.36
CA TRP A 250 27.09 11.79 12.00
C TRP A 250 26.34 12.75 12.94
N GLU A 251 25.04 12.98 12.76
CA GLU A 251 24.19 13.73 13.69
C GLU A 251 23.84 12.97 14.98
N TYR A 252 24.27 11.71 15.11
CA TYR A 252 24.28 10.97 16.38
C TYR A 252 25.59 11.14 17.16
N LEU A 253 26.56 11.88 16.61
CA LEU A 253 27.80 12.22 17.31
C LEU A 253 27.56 13.25 18.41
N ARG A 254 28.64 13.59 19.13
CA ARG A 254 28.57 14.59 20.21
C ARG A 254 28.17 15.95 19.64
N ASN A 255 27.13 16.54 20.25
CA ASN A 255 26.51 17.81 19.86
C ASN A 255 25.64 17.77 18.60
N GLY A 256 25.39 16.58 18.02
CA GLY A 256 24.46 16.45 16.92
C GLY A 256 23.00 16.52 17.36
N PHE A 257 22.12 16.55 16.37
CA PHE A 257 20.67 16.62 16.54
C PHE A 257 20.11 15.47 17.37
N ARG A 258 20.61 14.24 17.13
CA ARG A 258 20.18 13.04 17.84
C ARG A 258 21.18 12.68 18.93
N ASN A 259 20.67 12.22 20.07
CA ASN A 259 21.54 11.64 21.09
C ASN A 259 22.04 10.27 20.58
N ARG A 260 23.35 10.00 20.67
CA ARG A 260 23.92 8.67 20.36
C ARG A 260 23.14 7.51 20.98
N SER A 261 22.65 7.67 22.20
CA SER A 261 21.87 6.64 22.90
C SER A 261 20.46 6.42 22.35
N ALA A 262 20.00 7.22 21.39
CA ALA A 262 18.73 7.01 20.69
C ALA A 262 18.83 5.98 19.57
N MET A 263 20.03 5.71 19.04
CA MET A 263 20.26 4.86 17.86
C MET A 263 19.46 3.56 17.85
N SER A 264 19.58 2.72 18.88
CA SER A 264 18.87 1.43 18.93
C SER A 264 17.35 1.58 18.96
N LYS A 265 16.84 2.67 19.55
CA LYS A 265 15.41 2.97 19.55
C LYS A 265 14.96 3.46 18.16
N ASP A 266 15.76 4.29 17.51
CA ASP A 266 15.41 4.89 16.23
C ASP A 266 15.38 3.84 15.13
N LEU A 267 16.38 2.95 15.07
CA LEU A 267 16.36 1.81 14.16
C LEU A 267 15.19 0.85 14.47
N ALA A 268 14.81 0.68 15.74
CA ALA A 268 13.64 -0.13 16.09
C ALA A 268 12.32 0.51 15.66
N LEU A 269 12.25 1.85 15.63
CA LEU A 269 11.10 2.57 15.09
C LEU A 269 10.97 2.35 13.58
N VAL A 270 12.08 2.46 12.83
CA VAL A 270 12.10 2.16 11.38
C VAL A 270 11.73 0.69 11.14
N ALA A 271 12.34 -0.24 11.87
CA ALA A 271 12.04 -1.66 11.74
C ALA A 271 10.55 -1.98 11.95
N ARG A 272 9.94 -1.40 12.99
CA ARG A 272 8.53 -1.63 13.33
C ARG A 272 7.59 -0.93 12.37
N TYR A 273 7.66 0.41 12.33
CA TYR A 273 6.66 1.25 11.68
C TYR A 273 6.93 1.46 10.20
N VAL A 274 8.03 0.96 9.65
CA VAL A 274 8.27 0.97 8.20
C VAL A 274 8.36 -0.46 7.72
N GLY A 275 9.41 -1.18 8.11
CA GLY A 275 9.63 -2.55 7.64
C GLY A 275 8.46 -3.50 7.94
N ILE A 276 8.07 -3.65 9.20
CA ILE A 276 7.06 -4.64 9.59
C ILE A 276 5.63 -4.18 9.24
N ASP A 277 5.24 -2.99 9.68
CA ASP A 277 3.87 -2.52 9.60
C ASP A 277 3.47 -1.99 8.20
N LEU A 278 4.43 -1.49 7.40
CA LEU A 278 4.18 -0.89 6.08
C LEU A 278 4.69 -1.72 4.90
N LEU A 279 5.68 -2.61 5.10
CA LEU A 279 6.20 -3.45 4.02
C LEU A 279 5.81 -4.92 4.20
N PHE A 280 6.12 -5.55 5.34
CA PHE A 280 6.05 -7.01 5.43
C PHE A 280 4.66 -7.58 5.72
N THR A 281 3.88 -6.92 6.58
CA THR A 281 2.61 -7.46 7.11
C THR A 281 1.55 -6.35 7.26
N THR A 282 1.23 -5.70 6.16
CA THR A 282 0.40 -4.49 6.17
C THR A 282 -1.06 -4.79 6.50
N SER A 283 -1.79 -3.75 6.88
CA SER A 283 -3.25 -3.76 6.92
C SER A 283 -3.80 -3.13 5.66
N PRO A 284 -4.76 -3.76 4.94
CA PRO A 284 -5.28 -3.18 3.72
C PRO A 284 -6.05 -1.89 4.01
N LEU A 285 -6.00 -0.94 3.08
CA LEU A 285 -6.75 0.30 3.17
C LEU A 285 -8.24 0.00 3.09
N TYR A 286 -8.66 -0.65 2.01
CA TYR A 286 -10.03 -1.08 1.75
C TYR A 286 -10.21 -2.60 1.85
N PRO A 287 -11.46 -3.10 2.01
CA PRO A 287 -11.70 -4.54 1.97
C PRO A 287 -11.19 -5.13 0.64
N PRO A 288 -10.34 -6.18 0.64
CA PRO A 288 -9.85 -6.78 -0.61
C PRO A 288 -10.93 -7.57 -1.36
N ASP A 289 -12.04 -7.94 -0.69
CA ASP A 289 -13.21 -8.53 -1.32
C ASP A 289 -14.14 -7.45 -1.91
N ILE A 290 -14.08 -7.26 -3.24
CA ILE A 290 -14.78 -6.17 -3.96
C ILE A 290 -16.31 -6.33 -4.00
N THR A 291 -16.82 -7.52 -4.33
CA THR A 291 -18.27 -7.79 -4.46
C THR A 291 -18.73 -9.01 -3.66
N PRO A 292 -18.36 -9.15 -2.37
CA PRO A 292 -18.62 -10.35 -1.59
C PRO A 292 -20.14 -10.66 -1.52
N PRO A 293 -20.57 -11.94 -1.59
CA PRO A 293 -19.75 -13.15 -1.66
C PRO A 293 -19.33 -13.53 -3.06
N ASP A 294 -19.83 -12.83 -4.08
CA ASP A 294 -19.55 -13.15 -5.47
C ASP A 294 -18.34 -12.36 -5.94
N LEU A 295 -17.15 -12.80 -5.54
CA LEU A 295 -15.88 -12.20 -5.92
C LEU A 295 -15.67 -12.32 -7.45
N PRO A 296 -15.22 -11.24 -8.11
CA PRO A 296 -15.06 -11.21 -9.55
C PRO A 296 -13.89 -12.10 -9.98
N THR A 297 -13.96 -12.60 -11.21
CA THR A 297 -12.84 -13.27 -11.87
C THR A 297 -12.31 -12.49 -13.08
N SER A 298 -13.07 -11.47 -13.48
CA SER A 298 -12.73 -10.51 -14.52
C SER A 298 -13.08 -9.11 -14.03
N ASP A 299 -12.09 -8.21 -14.09
CA ASP A 299 -12.20 -6.83 -13.67
C ASP A 299 -11.96 -5.92 -14.87
N ASN A 300 -12.93 -5.06 -15.16
CA ASN A 300 -12.76 -4.00 -16.15
C ASN A 300 -12.44 -2.69 -15.44
N VAL A 301 -11.33 -2.08 -15.80
CA VAL A 301 -11.01 -0.70 -15.45
C VAL A 301 -11.80 0.22 -16.39
N ASP A 302 -13.02 0.58 -15.96
CA ASP A 302 -13.98 1.39 -16.73
C ASP A 302 -13.64 2.88 -16.56
N ALA A 303 -12.80 3.41 -17.47
CA ALA A 303 -12.33 4.78 -17.41
C ALA A 303 -13.32 5.77 -18.03
N ASN A 304 -13.67 6.79 -17.25
CA ASN A 304 -14.67 7.78 -17.59
C ASN A 304 -14.06 9.18 -17.53
N THR A 305 -13.60 9.68 -18.68
CA THR A 305 -12.80 10.91 -18.73
C THR A 305 -13.65 12.14 -19.02
N TYR A 306 -13.80 13.00 -18.01
CA TYR A 306 -14.45 14.30 -18.16
C TYR A 306 -13.53 15.31 -18.86
N GLU A 307 -13.72 15.49 -20.17
CA GLU A 307 -12.89 16.39 -20.99
C GLU A 307 -13.24 17.87 -20.81
N GLY A 308 -12.59 18.49 -19.84
CA GLY A 308 -12.70 19.90 -19.50
C GLY A 308 -11.50 20.76 -19.91
N TRP A 309 -10.39 20.17 -20.37
CA TRP A 309 -9.22 20.88 -20.91
C TRP A 309 -9.47 21.25 -22.39
N PRO A 310 -9.63 22.55 -22.73
CA PRO A 310 -9.94 22.93 -24.11
C PRO A 310 -8.82 22.56 -25.10
N GLY A 311 -9.18 21.76 -26.12
CA GLY A 311 -8.28 21.41 -27.21
C GLY A 311 -7.31 20.26 -26.91
N VAL A 312 -7.50 19.58 -25.78
CA VAL A 312 -6.79 18.36 -25.41
C VAL A 312 -7.83 17.26 -25.21
N ASP A 313 -7.46 16.06 -25.64
CA ASP A 313 -8.13 14.80 -25.35
C ASP A 313 -7.15 14.07 -24.42
N ALA A 314 -7.44 14.14 -23.12
CA ALA A 314 -6.53 13.68 -22.08
C ALA A 314 -6.51 12.16 -22.00
N SER A 315 -7.67 11.50 -22.15
CA SER A 315 -7.77 10.04 -22.19
C SER A 315 -6.91 9.41 -23.29
N THR A 316 -6.80 10.06 -24.45
CA THR A 316 -5.96 9.56 -25.55
C THR A 316 -4.48 9.91 -25.35
N ARG A 317 -4.19 11.01 -24.67
CA ARG A 317 -2.83 11.59 -24.64
C ARG A 317 -2.02 11.20 -23.43
N TYR A 318 -2.67 11.05 -22.28
CA TYR A 318 -2.02 10.86 -20.98
C TYR A 318 -2.51 9.58 -20.32
N THR A 319 -2.80 8.56 -21.11
CA THR A 319 -3.10 7.23 -20.60
C THR A 319 -2.48 6.21 -21.54
N THR A 320 -1.81 5.23 -20.97
CA THR A 320 -1.18 4.11 -21.63
C THR A 320 -1.85 2.83 -21.12
N PRO A 321 -2.99 2.42 -21.73
CA PRO A 321 -3.84 1.35 -21.18
C PRO A 321 -3.16 -0.01 -21.05
N ASP A 322 -2.30 -0.37 -22.01
CA ASP A 322 -1.60 -1.66 -21.98
C ASP A 322 -0.76 -1.77 -20.70
N LEU A 323 -0.06 -0.69 -20.34
CA LEU A 323 0.74 -0.61 -19.12
C LEU A 323 -0.10 -0.77 -17.85
N LEU A 324 -1.21 -0.02 -17.77
CA LEU A 324 -2.14 -0.10 -16.65
C LEU A 324 -2.65 -1.52 -16.43
N ILE A 325 -2.91 -2.26 -17.51
CA ILE A 325 -3.42 -3.63 -17.44
C ILE A 325 -2.33 -4.63 -17.12
N ASP A 326 -1.13 -4.45 -17.65
CA ASP A 326 0.03 -5.28 -17.34
C ASP A 326 0.32 -5.20 -15.83
N GLU A 327 0.47 -4.00 -15.26
CA GLU A 327 0.74 -3.80 -13.82
C GLU A 327 -0.32 -4.39 -12.89
N LEU A 328 -1.60 -4.14 -13.18
CA LEU A 328 -2.69 -4.68 -12.36
C LEU A 328 -2.76 -6.21 -12.44
N SER A 329 -2.41 -6.79 -13.59
CA SER A 329 -2.38 -8.24 -13.78
C SER A 329 -1.27 -8.90 -12.96
N GLU A 330 -0.20 -8.19 -12.66
CA GLU A 330 0.89 -8.68 -11.82
C GLU A 330 0.53 -8.68 -10.34
N LEU A 331 -0.24 -7.68 -9.90
CA LEU A 331 -0.73 -7.59 -8.52
C LEU A 331 -1.76 -8.68 -8.17
N GLN A 332 -2.72 -8.93 -9.08
CA GLN A 332 -3.74 -9.97 -8.91
C GLN A 332 -3.76 -10.95 -10.10
N PRO A 333 -2.77 -11.86 -10.21
CA PRO A 333 -2.61 -12.76 -11.38
C PRO A 333 -3.71 -13.80 -11.51
N TYR A 334 -4.66 -13.84 -10.58
CA TYR A 334 -5.81 -14.75 -10.59
C TYR A 334 -7.01 -14.16 -11.33
N ASN A 335 -7.03 -12.84 -11.53
CA ASN A 335 -8.08 -12.12 -12.20
C ASN A 335 -7.63 -11.74 -13.61
N SER A 336 -8.59 -11.65 -14.53
CA SER A 336 -8.31 -11.10 -15.86
C SER A 336 -8.69 -9.62 -15.88
N TYR A 337 -7.74 -8.76 -16.21
CA TYR A 337 -7.98 -7.33 -16.35
C TYR A 337 -8.30 -6.94 -17.80
N SER A 338 -9.22 -5.99 -17.96
CA SER A 338 -9.46 -5.27 -19.20
C SER A 338 -9.58 -3.77 -18.96
N TYR A 339 -9.38 -2.98 -20.00
CA TYR A 339 -9.55 -1.54 -19.98
C TYR A 339 -10.49 -1.11 -21.10
N ASP A 340 -11.39 -0.20 -20.78
CA ASP A 340 -12.04 0.66 -21.74
C ASP A 340 -12.07 2.10 -21.25
N ASN A 341 -12.38 3.01 -22.17
CA ASN A 341 -12.56 4.41 -21.84
C ASN A 341 -13.73 5.00 -22.61
N GLN A 342 -14.44 5.92 -21.96
CA GLN A 342 -15.33 6.85 -22.61
C GLN A 342 -15.15 8.30 -22.18
N ASP A 343 -15.32 9.19 -23.15
CA ASP A 343 -15.23 10.63 -22.93
C ASP A 343 -16.58 11.19 -22.51
N LEU A 344 -16.58 11.87 -21.37
CA LEU A 344 -17.73 12.54 -20.80
C LEU A 344 -17.59 14.05 -20.92
N ALA A 345 -18.71 14.72 -21.18
CA ALA A 345 -18.68 16.17 -21.29
C ALA A 345 -18.55 16.83 -19.90
N PHE A 346 -17.47 17.61 -19.67
CA PHE A 346 -17.29 18.39 -18.44
C PHE A 346 -18.15 19.67 -18.40
N ASN A 347 -19.47 19.50 -18.35
CA ASN A 347 -20.42 20.61 -18.30
C ASN A 347 -21.60 20.31 -17.35
N GLY A 348 -22.54 21.25 -17.27
CA GLY A 348 -23.81 21.04 -16.56
C GLY A 348 -23.66 20.53 -15.12
N GLY A 349 -24.15 19.32 -14.88
CA GLY A 349 -24.12 18.67 -13.58
C GLY A 349 -22.70 18.29 -13.12
N ALA A 350 -21.90 17.68 -14.00
CA ALA A 350 -20.54 17.21 -13.70
C ALA A 350 -19.67 18.36 -13.23
N ARG A 351 -19.59 19.41 -14.06
CA ARG A 351 -18.84 20.64 -13.72
C ARG A 351 -19.35 21.32 -12.46
N ARG A 352 -20.67 21.33 -12.22
CA ARG A 352 -21.25 21.93 -11.01
C ARG A 352 -20.84 21.13 -9.76
N CYS A 353 -20.98 19.81 -9.76
CA CYS A 353 -20.63 18.98 -8.62
C CYS A 353 -19.13 19.04 -8.33
N TYR A 354 -18.28 19.00 -9.36
CA TYR A 354 -16.84 19.18 -9.23
C TYR A 354 -16.44 20.53 -8.59
N ILE A 355 -16.98 21.66 -9.08
CA ILE A 355 -16.68 22.98 -8.50
C ILE A 355 -17.17 23.12 -7.05
N LEU A 356 -18.26 22.43 -6.71
CA LEU A 356 -18.79 22.43 -5.35
C LEU A 356 -17.99 21.48 -4.45
N TRP A 357 -17.46 20.38 -4.98
CA TRP A 357 -16.53 19.48 -4.30
C TRP A 357 -15.26 20.23 -3.88
N LEU A 358 -14.61 20.96 -4.80
CA LEU A 358 -13.46 21.83 -4.51
C LEU A 358 -13.69 22.88 -3.40
N LYS A 359 -14.95 23.12 -3.02
CA LYS A 359 -15.33 24.10 -2.00
C LYS A 359 -15.93 23.47 -0.75
N ASP A 360 -15.96 22.14 -0.69
CA ASP A 360 -16.69 21.35 0.31
C ASP A 360 -18.14 21.82 0.50
N VAL A 361 -18.85 22.05 -0.62
CA VAL A 361 -20.26 22.43 -0.64
C VAL A 361 -21.09 21.33 -1.26
N LYS A 362 -22.20 20.92 -0.64
CA LYS A 362 -23.05 19.84 -1.19
C LYS A 362 -23.63 20.18 -2.57
N CYS A 363 -23.42 19.33 -3.57
CA CYS A 363 -24.04 19.47 -4.89
C CYS A 363 -25.43 18.83 -5.01
N LEU A 364 -25.76 17.92 -4.08
CA LEU A 364 -27.07 17.29 -3.88
C LEU A 364 -27.54 17.46 -2.41
N PRO A 365 -28.04 18.65 -2.02
CA PRO A 365 -28.25 19.02 -0.61
C PRO A 365 -29.34 18.21 0.12
N ARG A 366 -30.15 17.43 -0.59
CA ARG A 366 -31.17 16.54 0.01
C ARG A 366 -30.62 15.18 0.41
N ARG A 367 -29.38 14.83 0.05
CA ARG A 367 -28.76 13.56 0.44
C ARG A 367 -27.94 13.73 1.73
N PRO A 368 -27.78 12.68 2.54
CA PRO A 368 -27.17 12.79 3.87
C PRO A 368 -25.64 12.98 3.89
N TYR A 369 -24.99 13.16 2.74
CA TYR A 369 -23.53 13.20 2.61
C TYR A 369 -22.93 14.62 2.69
N PRO A 370 -21.64 14.78 3.06
CA PRO A 370 -20.93 16.06 3.06
C PRO A 370 -20.60 16.56 1.64
N GLY A 371 -19.89 17.70 1.54
CA GLY A 371 -19.44 18.24 0.25
C GLY A 371 -18.32 17.41 -0.38
N GLY A 372 -17.42 16.86 0.44
CA GLY A 372 -16.37 15.91 0.01
C GLY A 372 -16.90 14.71 -0.80
N ALA A 373 -18.09 14.19 -0.48
CA ALA A 373 -18.70 13.06 -1.17
C ALA A 373 -19.32 13.39 -2.55
N ASN A 374 -19.14 14.63 -3.05
CA ASN A 374 -19.82 15.07 -4.26
C ASN A 374 -19.42 14.29 -5.52
N LEU A 375 -18.15 13.87 -5.64
CA LEU A 375 -17.68 13.09 -6.79
C LEU A 375 -18.31 11.70 -6.77
N PHE A 376 -18.20 10.98 -5.65
CA PHE A 376 -18.92 9.73 -5.39
C PHE A 376 -20.41 9.85 -5.73
N LEU A 377 -21.12 10.81 -5.14
CA LEU A 377 -22.56 10.98 -5.34
C LEU A 377 -22.95 11.28 -6.79
N TYR A 378 -22.15 12.07 -7.51
CA TYR A 378 -22.48 12.43 -8.88
C TYR A 378 -22.37 11.22 -9.80
N ASN A 379 -21.30 10.44 -9.64
CA ASN A 379 -20.97 9.32 -10.51
C ASN A 379 -21.74 8.04 -10.13
N ALA A 380 -21.85 7.70 -8.84
CA ALA A 380 -22.62 6.53 -8.38
C ALA A 380 -24.09 6.57 -8.80
N LEU A 381 -24.70 7.76 -8.89
CA LEU A 381 -26.08 7.93 -9.37
C LEU A 381 -26.24 7.86 -10.91
N ARG A 382 -25.13 7.66 -11.62
CA ARG A 382 -25.05 7.65 -13.09
C ARG A 382 -24.34 6.41 -13.62
N LEU A 383 -24.17 5.38 -12.79
CA LEU A 383 -23.48 4.15 -13.23
C LEU A 383 -24.13 3.52 -14.46
N ASP A 384 -25.46 3.58 -14.60
CA ASP A 384 -26.15 3.12 -15.82
C ASP A 384 -25.72 3.85 -17.12
N GLN A 385 -25.01 4.97 -17.02
CA GLN A 385 -24.48 5.75 -18.15
C GLN A 385 -22.97 5.56 -18.34
N THR A 386 -22.30 4.96 -17.36
CA THR A 386 -20.85 4.80 -17.35
C THR A 386 -20.46 3.36 -17.59
N ARG A 387 -21.22 2.44 -17.01
CA ARG A 387 -21.05 1.00 -17.13
C ARG A 387 -21.63 0.46 -18.44
N ASP A 388 -20.94 -0.51 -19.02
CA ASP A 388 -21.33 -1.12 -20.29
C ASP A 388 -21.61 -2.63 -20.22
N GLY A 389 -21.27 -3.29 -19.11
CA GLY A 389 -21.59 -4.68 -18.78
C GLY A 389 -20.58 -5.71 -19.30
N GLY A 390 -19.33 -5.31 -19.50
CA GLY A 390 -18.29 -6.12 -20.15
C GLY A 390 -17.61 -7.20 -19.28
N ALA A 391 -17.66 -7.07 -17.95
CA ALA A 391 -16.94 -7.94 -17.00
C ALA A 391 -17.78 -8.32 -15.77
N ASP A 392 -17.24 -9.20 -14.90
CA ASP A 392 -17.88 -9.55 -13.62
C ASP A 392 -17.95 -8.33 -12.70
N TYR A 393 -16.91 -7.49 -12.72
CA TYR A 393 -16.83 -6.23 -12.00
C TYR A 393 -16.29 -5.10 -12.89
N GLU A 394 -16.84 -3.91 -12.73
CA GLU A 394 -16.39 -2.68 -13.38
C GLU A 394 -15.97 -1.67 -12.31
N ALA A 395 -14.65 -1.47 -12.21
CA ALA A 395 -14.02 -0.46 -11.37
C ALA A 395 -14.30 0.91 -12.00
N GLY A 396 -15.20 1.68 -11.39
CA GLY A 396 -15.58 2.98 -11.92
C GLY A 396 -14.48 4.01 -11.70
N VAL A 397 -13.66 4.23 -12.72
CA VAL A 397 -12.56 5.20 -12.73
C VAL A 397 -13.04 6.48 -13.39
N PHE A 398 -12.88 7.63 -12.73
CA PHE A 398 -13.34 8.92 -13.23
C PHE A 398 -12.21 9.93 -13.31
N ASN A 399 -11.76 10.20 -14.53
CA ASN A 399 -10.69 11.16 -14.79
C ASN A 399 -11.27 12.56 -14.98
N TYR A 400 -10.71 13.57 -14.32
CA TYR A 400 -11.07 14.97 -14.49
C TYR A 400 -9.94 15.74 -15.18
N SER A 401 -10.02 15.81 -16.51
CA SER A 401 -9.18 16.66 -17.35
C SER A 401 -9.67 18.09 -17.28
N THR A 402 -8.97 18.99 -16.58
CA THR A 402 -9.43 20.36 -16.36
C THR A 402 -8.35 21.42 -16.59
N ILE A 403 -8.67 22.68 -16.29
CA ILE A 403 -7.71 23.80 -16.34
C ILE A 403 -7.12 24.01 -14.95
N ASP A 404 -5.91 24.57 -14.84
CA ASP A 404 -5.20 24.77 -13.55
C ASP A 404 -6.02 25.52 -12.49
N ARG A 405 -6.96 26.38 -12.89
CA ARG A 405 -7.85 27.10 -11.95
C ARG A 405 -8.87 26.17 -11.24
N LEU A 406 -8.94 24.92 -11.66
CA LEU A 406 -9.83 23.87 -11.15
C LEU A 406 -9.04 22.67 -10.65
N ASP A 407 -7.73 22.81 -10.48
CA ASP A 407 -6.84 21.80 -9.91
C ASP A 407 -7.19 21.55 -8.43
N PRO A 408 -7.33 20.28 -7.99
CA PRO A 408 -7.55 19.96 -6.58
C PRO A 408 -6.28 19.99 -5.73
N GLY A 409 -5.08 20.01 -6.33
CA GLY A 409 -3.79 20.04 -5.64
C GLY A 409 -3.15 18.67 -5.38
N PHE A 410 -3.67 17.59 -5.98
CA PHE A 410 -3.16 16.23 -5.89
C PHE A 410 -3.57 15.42 -7.13
N LEU A 411 -3.00 14.23 -7.34
CA LEU A 411 -3.11 13.47 -8.59
C LEU A 411 -4.34 12.57 -8.65
N GLY A 412 -4.68 11.88 -7.57
CA GLY A 412 -5.81 10.96 -7.52
C GLY A 412 -6.33 10.68 -6.12
N LEU A 413 -7.45 9.95 -6.05
CA LEU A 413 -7.91 9.29 -4.83
C LEU A 413 -8.81 8.08 -5.17
N ALA A 414 -8.59 6.95 -4.52
CA ALA A 414 -9.60 5.91 -4.32
C ALA A 414 -10.54 6.32 -3.18
N ASP A 415 -11.86 6.23 -3.40
CA ASP A 415 -12.88 6.70 -2.45
C ASP A 415 -13.63 5.53 -1.81
N ASP A 416 -14.21 5.77 -0.64
CA ASP A 416 -15.10 4.83 0.04
C ASP A 416 -16.58 5.19 -0.16
N ASN A 417 -17.50 4.32 0.23
CA ASN A 417 -18.95 4.50 0.03
C ASN A 417 -19.61 5.57 0.93
N TRP A 418 -18.82 6.25 1.76
CA TRP A 418 -19.19 7.25 2.77
C TRP A 418 -20.18 6.75 3.83
N ARG A 419 -20.23 5.44 4.06
CA ARG A 419 -21.17 4.78 4.99
C ARG A 419 -20.42 3.92 5.99
N ASP A 420 -19.53 3.08 5.51
CA ASP A 420 -18.86 2.09 6.35
C ASP A 420 -17.40 1.86 5.98
N GLY A 421 -16.86 2.52 4.95
CA GLY A 421 -15.49 2.34 4.49
C GLY A 421 -15.33 1.26 3.41
N THR A 422 -16.42 0.75 2.82
CA THR A 422 -16.30 -0.11 1.63
C THR A 422 -15.77 0.72 0.47
N GLN A 423 -14.77 0.23 -0.26
CA GLN A 423 -14.25 0.85 -1.49
C GLN A 423 -15.37 1.14 -2.48
N SER A 424 -15.20 2.19 -3.28
CA SER A 424 -16.22 2.66 -4.21
C SER A 424 -15.68 2.96 -5.61
N LEU A 425 -15.33 4.22 -5.89
CA LEU A 425 -14.92 4.73 -7.18
C LEU A 425 -13.51 5.30 -7.06
N VAL A 426 -12.81 5.33 -8.18
CA VAL A 426 -11.47 5.91 -8.30
C VAL A 426 -11.56 7.24 -9.04
N PHE A 427 -10.81 8.23 -8.60
CA PHE A 427 -10.74 9.55 -9.24
C PHE A 427 -9.29 9.91 -9.55
N ALA A 428 -9.03 10.38 -10.77
CA ALA A 428 -7.74 10.94 -11.14
C ALA A 428 -7.91 12.33 -11.77
N PHE A 429 -6.88 13.17 -11.66
CA PHE A 429 -6.93 14.57 -12.05
C PHE A 429 -5.74 14.90 -12.94
N VAL A 430 -6.00 15.62 -14.04
CA VAL A 430 -4.95 16.13 -14.91
C VAL A 430 -5.24 17.55 -15.34
N THR A 431 -4.22 18.40 -15.28
CA THR A 431 -4.23 19.81 -15.67
C THR A 431 -2.97 20.12 -16.48
N PRO A 432 -2.93 21.22 -17.24
CA PRO A 432 -1.69 21.70 -17.85
C PRO A 432 -0.51 21.76 -16.88
N ALA A 433 -0.74 22.26 -15.65
CA ALA A 433 0.29 22.34 -14.62
C ALA A 433 0.80 20.97 -14.18
N ILE A 434 -0.09 19.99 -13.93
CA ILE A 434 0.28 18.62 -13.56
C ILE A 434 1.17 17.97 -14.64
N VAL A 435 0.82 18.14 -15.91
CA VAL A 435 1.64 17.65 -17.03
C VAL A 435 2.98 18.37 -17.12
N GLU A 436 3.03 19.68 -16.86
CA GLU A 436 4.28 20.44 -16.79
C GLU A 436 5.17 19.97 -15.62
N PHE A 437 4.58 19.46 -14.55
CA PHE A 437 5.30 18.79 -13.45
C PHE A 437 5.75 17.36 -13.78
N GLY A 438 5.32 16.80 -14.91
CA GLY A 438 5.79 15.50 -15.40
C GLY A 438 4.86 14.33 -15.14
N TYR A 439 3.60 14.56 -14.77
CA TYR A 439 2.65 13.48 -14.49
C TYR A 439 1.63 13.30 -15.63
N GLY A 440 1.43 12.06 -16.03
CA GLY A 440 0.26 11.61 -16.80
C GLY A 440 -0.91 11.15 -15.93
N LEU A 441 -1.77 10.30 -16.49
CA LEU A 441 -2.80 9.60 -15.71
C LEU A 441 -2.43 8.14 -15.43
N THR A 442 -1.58 7.50 -16.25
CA THR A 442 -1.37 6.05 -16.17
C THR A 442 -0.88 5.60 -14.80
N THR A 443 0.19 6.21 -14.29
CA THR A 443 0.77 5.89 -12.98
C THR A 443 -0.19 6.21 -11.84
N THR A 444 -0.92 7.33 -11.94
CA THR A 444 -1.99 7.66 -11.01
C THR A 444 -3.10 6.61 -11.02
N LEU A 445 -3.51 6.11 -12.20
CA LEU A 445 -4.54 5.08 -12.29
C LEU A 445 -4.08 3.76 -11.71
N ILE A 446 -2.83 3.35 -11.95
CA ILE A 446 -2.25 2.14 -11.34
C ILE A 446 -2.30 2.28 -9.81
N HIS A 447 -1.80 3.39 -9.28
CA HIS A 447 -1.78 3.72 -7.84
C HIS A 447 -3.18 3.68 -7.21
N GLU A 448 -4.13 4.44 -7.75
CA GLU A 448 -5.45 4.55 -7.13
C GLU A 448 -6.29 3.27 -7.30
N VAL A 449 -6.08 2.50 -8.38
CA VAL A 449 -6.71 1.18 -8.49
C VAL A 449 -6.06 0.19 -7.51
N GLY A 450 -4.76 0.29 -7.26
CA GLY A 450 -4.05 -0.46 -6.21
C GLY A 450 -4.66 -0.25 -4.83
N HIS A 451 -4.93 1.01 -4.46
CA HIS A 451 -5.73 1.33 -3.28
C HIS A 451 -7.12 0.70 -3.33
N HIS A 452 -7.85 0.87 -4.43
CA HIS A 452 -9.22 0.34 -4.59
C HIS A 452 -9.32 -1.17 -4.37
N VAL A 453 -8.28 -1.93 -4.71
CA VAL A 453 -8.19 -3.37 -4.44
C VAL A 453 -7.59 -3.71 -3.06
N GLY A 454 -7.14 -2.72 -2.31
CA GLY A 454 -6.87 -2.81 -0.88
C GLY A 454 -5.47 -2.41 -0.43
N LEU A 455 -4.55 -2.03 -1.31
CA LEU A 455 -3.20 -1.63 -0.89
C LEU A 455 -3.23 -0.33 -0.08
N SER A 456 -2.22 -0.16 0.77
CA SER A 456 -1.94 1.08 1.51
C SER A 456 -0.64 1.66 0.99
N HIS A 457 -0.47 2.98 1.16
CA HIS A 457 0.84 3.57 0.94
C HIS A 457 1.90 2.97 1.87
N PRO A 458 3.18 2.94 1.47
CA PRO A 458 4.27 2.52 2.33
C PRO A 458 4.73 3.63 3.31
N HIS A 459 3.90 4.65 3.59
CA HIS A 459 4.18 5.70 4.59
C HIS A 459 3.05 5.92 5.62
N ASP A 460 1.88 5.32 5.41
CA ASP A 460 0.76 5.37 6.35
C ASP A 460 0.18 3.97 6.56
N GLY A 461 -0.16 3.65 7.80
CA GLY A 461 -0.49 2.27 8.15
C GLY A 461 -1.05 2.12 9.54
N PHE A 462 -1.17 0.86 9.97
CA PHE A 462 -1.74 0.52 11.25
C PHE A 462 -0.78 -0.32 12.08
N ASP A 463 -0.60 0.03 13.34
CA ASP A 463 0.15 -0.78 14.31
C ASP A 463 -0.82 -1.45 15.30
N TRP A 464 -0.87 -2.78 15.25
CA TRP A 464 -1.83 -3.58 16.03
C TRP A 464 -1.64 -3.48 17.54
N GLU A 465 -0.40 -3.45 18.02
CA GLU A 465 -0.15 -3.49 19.47
C GLU A 465 -0.46 -2.14 20.14
N SER A 466 -0.16 -1.02 19.47
CA SER A 466 -0.53 0.31 19.96
C SER A 466 -1.95 0.73 19.57
N ARG A 467 -2.60 0.01 18.64
CA ARG A 467 -3.93 0.34 18.10
C ARG A 467 -3.97 1.71 17.46
N THR A 468 -2.94 2.02 16.68
CA THR A 468 -2.78 3.33 16.06
C THR A 468 -2.80 3.16 14.55
N ASP A 469 -3.76 3.80 13.89
CA ASP A 469 -3.65 4.19 12.49
C ASP A 469 -2.77 5.45 12.47
N TYR A 470 -1.68 5.42 11.73
CA TYR A 470 -0.67 6.47 11.71
C TYR A 470 -0.36 6.91 10.28
N GLU A 471 -0.06 8.19 10.17
CA GLU A 471 0.40 8.87 8.97
C GLU A 471 1.81 9.42 9.24
N PRO A 472 2.58 9.82 8.21
CA PRO A 472 3.97 10.23 8.36
C PRO A 472 4.07 11.69 8.84
N ALA A 473 3.52 11.95 10.03
CA ALA A 473 3.50 13.25 10.71
C ALA A 473 3.92 13.11 12.18
N ASP A 474 4.32 14.23 12.81
CA ASP A 474 4.67 14.29 14.23
C ASP A 474 5.68 13.20 14.62
N ARG A 475 5.31 12.33 15.56
CA ARG A 475 6.13 11.24 16.10
C ARG A 475 6.44 10.14 15.09
N TYR A 476 5.74 10.10 13.96
CA TYR A 476 5.88 9.09 12.91
C TYR A 476 6.44 9.67 11.60
N TYR A 477 6.90 10.92 11.60
CA TYR A 477 7.40 11.58 10.39
C TYR A 477 8.48 10.79 9.64
N PHE A 478 9.31 10.01 10.34
CA PHE A 478 10.29 9.11 9.72
C PHE A 478 9.68 8.01 8.83
N ALA A 479 8.37 7.75 8.93
CA ALA A 479 7.67 6.75 8.13
C ALA A 479 7.67 7.08 6.64
N TRP A 480 7.91 8.34 6.26
CA TRP A 480 8.21 8.71 4.87
C TRP A 480 9.34 7.87 4.25
N SER A 481 10.27 7.31 5.04
CA SER A 481 11.30 6.42 4.49
C SER A 481 10.74 5.17 3.80
N GLY A 482 9.52 4.72 4.09
CA GLY A 482 8.95 3.57 3.39
C GLY A 482 8.57 3.84 1.94
N ASP A 483 8.37 5.09 1.54
CA ASP A 483 8.23 5.48 0.13
C ASP A 483 9.51 5.22 -0.69
N GLU A 484 10.64 5.06 -0.02
CA GLU A 484 11.90 4.67 -0.65
C GLU A 484 11.92 3.15 -0.87
N THR A 485 10.94 2.65 -1.63
CA THR A 485 10.67 1.25 -1.97
C THR A 485 10.24 1.18 -3.45
N ASN A 486 10.49 0.05 -4.13
CA ASN A 486 10.10 -0.24 -5.52
C ASN A 486 8.59 -0.45 -5.69
N SER A 487 7.78 0.54 -5.30
CA SER A 487 6.32 0.46 -5.28
C SER A 487 5.70 1.70 -5.90
N ILE A 488 4.71 1.50 -6.77
CA ILE A 488 3.82 2.53 -7.30
C ILE A 488 2.94 3.15 -6.22
N GLU A 489 2.71 2.46 -5.09
CA GLU A 489 1.98 2.99 -3.92
C GLU A 489 2.80 4.07 -3.17
N SER A 490 4.05 4.30 -3.55
CA SER A 490 4.89 5.37 -3.01
C SER A 490 4.56 6.73 -3.64
N TYR A 491 4.73 7.82 -2.88
CA TYR A 491 4.65 9.19 -3.40
C TYR A 491 5.97 9.71 -3.98
N ILE A 492 7.04 8.92 -3.98
CA ILE A 492 8.36 9.39 -4.41
C ILE A 492 8.53 9.43 -5.95
N ASP A 493 7.65 8.75 -6.68
CA ASP A 493 7.58 8.73 -8.15
C ASP A 493 8.86 8.19 -8.82
N LEU A 494 9.46 7.14 -8.26
CA LEU A 494 10.67 6.51 -8.80
C LEU A 494 10.41 5.19 -9.52
N ASN A 495 9.19 4.68 -9.44
CA ASN A 495 8.81 3.35 -9.87
C ASN A 495 7.32 3.33 -10.26
N TRP A 496 6.91 2.47 -11.19
CA TRP A 496 5.49 2.25 -11.53
C TRP A 496 4.98 0.81 -11.38
N ASP A 497 5.84 -0.10 -10.93
CA ASP A 497 5.52 -1.46 -10.51
C ASP A 497 4.93 -1.58 -9.10
N PHE A 498 4.23 -2.68 -8.85
CA PHE A 498 3.95 -3.14 -7.49
C PHE A 498 5.13 -3.93 -6.93
N SER A 499 5.62 -3.53 -5.74
CA SER A 499 6.76 -4.17 -5.09
C SER A 499 6.49 -5.63 -4.74
N GLN A 500 7.54 -6.40 -4.46
CA GLN A 500 7.41 -7.75 -3.90
C GLN A 500 6.60 -7.74 -2.60
N PHE A 501 6.71 -6.67 -1.80
CA PHE A 501 5.94 -6.49 -0.59
C PHE A 501 4.44 -6.30 -0.87
N ASP A 502 4.09 -5.51 -1.88
CA ASP A 502 2.71 -5.31 -2.31
C ASP A 502 2.09 -6.62 -2.79
N ARG A 503 2.82 -7.36 -3.65
CA ARG A 503 2.38 -8.66 -4.18
C ARG A 503 2.22 -9.69 -3.06
N ASP A 504 3.13 -9.74 -2.09
CA ASP A 504 3.03 -10.66 -0.96
C ASP A 504 1.82 -10.33 -0.08
N ASN A 505 1.62 -9.06 0.29
CA ASN A 505 0.46 -8.64 1.09
C ASN A 505 -0.84 -8.89 0.34
N MET A 506 -0.93 -8.54 -0.94
CA MET A 506 -2.11 -8.79 -1.76
C MET A 506 -2.46 -10.28 -1.83
N ASN A 507 -1.47 -11.15 -2.02
CA ASN A 507 -1.70 -12.60 -2.01
C ASN A 507 -2.24 -13.10 -0.67
N ARG A 508 -1.69 -12.63 0.46
CA ARG A 508 -2.24 -12.96 1.80
C ARG A 508 -3.67 -12.45 1.97
N PHE A 509 -3.93 -11.21 1.54
CA PHE A 509 -5.24 -10.59 1.61
C PHE A 509 -6.29 -11.37 0.81
N MET A 510 -5.94 -11.75 -0.42
CA MET A 510 -6.81 -12.52 -1.29
C MET A 510 -7.02 -13.94 -0.78
N ALA A 511 -6.00 -14.59 -0.19
CA ALA A 511 -6.18 -15.88 0.47
C ALA A 511 -7.25 -15.81 1.56
N ALA A 512 -7.16 -14.81 2.45
CA ALA A 512 -8.15 -14.57 3.49
C ALA A 512 -9.54 -14.23 2.92
N ALA A 513 -9.61 -13.36 1.91
CA ALA A 513 -10.86 -12.96 1.26
C ALA A 513 -11.59 -14.16 0.61
N PHE A 514 -10.87 -15.04 -0.08
CA PHE A 514 -11.45 -16.24 -0.69
C PHE A 514 -11.96 -17.22 0.38
N VAL A 515 -11.20 -17.47 1.44
CA VAL A 515 -11.62 -18.39 2.53
C VAL A 515 -12.82 -17.83 3.30
N GLU A 516 -12.83 -16.55 3.63
CA GLU A 516 -13.97 -15.91 4.30
C GLU A 516 -15.27 -16.08 3.48
N ASN A 517 -15.20 -15.79 2.18
CA ASN A 517 -16.36 -15.89 1.31
C ASN A 517 -16.76 -17.35 1.03
N ALA A 518 -15.80 -18.27 0.96
CA ALA A 518 -16.06 -19.71 0.92
C ALA A 518 -16.79 -20.19 2.19
N ASN A 519 -16.32 -19.80 3.37
CA ASN A 519 -16.97 -20.13 4.65
C ASN A 519 -18.41 -19.63 4.69
N ARG A 520 -18.66 -18.41 4.23
CA ARG A 520 -20.03 -17.87 4.17
C ARG A 520 -20.94 -18.67 3.23
N ILE A 521 -20.51 -18.90 1.99
CA ILE A 521 -21.32 -19.63 1.01
C ILE A 521 -21.57 -21.06 1.48
N ALA A 522 -20.58 -21.70 2.13
CA ALA A 522 -20.74 -23.03 2.70
C ALA A 522 -21.81 -23.07 3.80
N ALA A 523 -21.91 -22.05 4.66
CA ALA A 523 -22.97 -21.98 5.67
C ALA A 523 -24.37 -21.87 5.05
N GLU A 524 -24.52 -21.06 4.00
CA GLU A 524 -25.79 -20.93 3.28
C GLU A 524 -26.16 -22.23 2.58
N THR A 525 -25.19 -22.87 1.93
CA THR A 525 -25.32 -24.18 1.26
C THR A 525 -25.75 -25.27 2.23
N LEU A 526 -25.11 -25.37 3.39
CA LEU A 526 -25.43 -26.37 4.42
C LEU A 526 -26.78 -26.13 5.12
N ALA A 527 -27.32 -24.92 5.04
CA ALA A 527 -28.64 -24.60 5.57
C ALA A 527 -29.78 -24.98 4.60
N ASP A 528 -29.46 -25.26 3.33
CA ASP A 528 -30.44 -25.60 2.31
C ASP A 528 -30.94 -27.06 2.44
N PRO A 529 -32.23 -27.35 2.17
CA PRO A 529 -32.74 -28.73 2.13
C PRO A 529 -31.97 -29.70 1.22
N ASP A 530 -31.34 -29.19 0.15
CA ASP A 530 -30.59 -29.98 -0.83
C ASP A 530 -29.06 -29.97 -0.58
N ALA A 531 -28.61 -29.55 0.61
CA ALA A 531 -27.18 -29.47 1.00
C ALA A 531 -26.36 -30.75 0.73
N GLY A 532 -27.00 -31.92 0.75
CA GLY A 532 -26.33 -33.20 0.43
C GLY A 532 -25.79 -33.29 -1.00
N ALA A 533 -26.27 -32.44 -1.91
CA ALA A 533 -25.75 -32.34 -3.28
C ALA A 533 -24.36 -31.69 -3.35
N ALA A 534 -23.97 -30.89 -2.34
CA ALA A 534 -22.70 -30.18 -2.30
C ALA A 534 -21.59 -30.91 -1.53
N ALA A 535 -21.85 -32.15 -1.07
CA ALA A 535 -21.00 -32.81 -0.08
C ALA A 535 -19.56 -33.06 -0.59
N ASP A 536 -19.41 -33.41 -1.87
CA ASP A 536 -18.10 -33.69 -2.47
C ASP A 536 -17.30 -32.39 -2.66
N GLU A 537 -17.94 -31.32 -3.13
CA GLU A 537 -17.32 -30.00 -3.33
C GLU A 537 -16.90 -29.36 -2.01
N LEU A 538 -17.74 -29.43 -0.97
CA LEU A 538 -17.38 -28.90 0.35
C LEU A 538 -16.21 -29.68 0.98
N ALA A 539 -16.11 -30.99 0.74
CA ALA A 539 -14.96 -31.78 1.18
C ALA A 539 -13.67 -31.45 0.38
N ALA A 540 -13.80 -31.16 -0.91
CA ALA A 540 -12.68 -30.70 -1.73
C ALA A 540 -12.19 -29.31 -1.28
N ALA A 541 -13.13 -28.38 -1.00
CA ALA A 541 -12.81 -27.06 -0.47
C ALA A 541 -12.07 -27.14 0.87
N ASP A 542 -12.50 -28.02 1.79
CA ASP A 542 -11.80 -28.26 3.06
C ASP A 542 -10.33 -28.65 2.87
N ALA A 543 -10.05 -29.56 1.94
CA ALA A 543 -8.69 -29.97 1.62
C ALA A 543 -7.87 -28.83 0.99
N LEU A 544 -8.47 -28.03 0.10
CA LEU A 544 -7.82 -26.90 -0.56
C LEU A 544 -7.51 -25.75 0.42
N ILE A 545 -8.36 -25.52 1.42
CA ILE A 545 -8.05 -24.55 2.50
C ILE A 545 -6.84 -25.05 3.31
N ALA A 546 -6.77 -26.34 3.62
CA ALA A 546 -5.59 -26.90 4.30
C ALA A 546 -4.30 -26.77 3.45
N GLU A 547 -4.40 -26.91 2.13
CA GLU A 547 -3.27 -26.63 1.21
C GLU A 547 -2.89 -25.15 1.21
N SER A 548 -3.87 -24.23 1.27
CA SER A 548 -3.64 -22.79 1.37
C SER A 548 -2.94 -22.42 2.68
N GLU A 549 -3.39 -22.96 3.82
CA GLU A 549 -2.77 -22.80 5.13
C GLU A 549 -1.31 -23.30 5.13
N SER A 550 -1.06 -24.44 4.48
CA SER A 550 0.29 -25.02 4.37
C SER A 550 1.21 -24.15 3.52
N ALA A 551 0.73 -23.64 2.37
CA ALA A 551 1.50 -22.76 1.50
C ALA A 551 1.82 -21.41 2.19
N LEU A 552 0.87 -20.86 2.94
CA LEU A 552 1.08 -19.64 3.72
C LEU A 552 2.18 -19.85 4.78
N ALA A 553 2.16 -20.99 5.47
CA ALA A 553 3.17 -21.35 6.46
C ALA A 553 4.57 -21.60 5.85
N GLU A 554 4.64 -21.90 4.55
CA GLU A 554 5.89 -22.02 3.77
C GLU A 554 6.29 -20.70 3.08
N HIS A 555 5.55 -19.60 3.32
CA HIS A 555 5.76 -18.27 2.71
C HIS A 555 5.64 -18.27 1.17
N ASP A 556 4.94 -19.26 0.61
CA ASP A 556 4.51 -19.30 -0.80
C ASP A 556 3.13 -18.64 -0.93
N TYR A 557 3.13 -17.31 -0.82
CA TYR A 557 1.91 -16.51 -0.86
C TYR A 557 1.12 -16.68 -2.17
N PRO A 558 1.75 -16.75 -3.36
CA PRO A 558 1.02 -17.04 -4.58
C PRO A 558 0.28 -18.38 -4.55
N ALA A 559 0.93 -19.45 -4.06
CA ALA A 559 0.25 -20.73 -3.92
C ALA A 559 -0.87 -20.67 -2.87
N ALA A 560 -0.68 -19.96 -1.76
CA ALA A 560 -1.72 -19.78 -0.74
C ALA A 560 -2.99 -19.15 -1.31
N ALA A 561 -2.86 -18.04 -2.05
CA ALA A 561 -3.98 -17.37 -2.69
C ALA A 561 -4.66 -18.24 -3.77
N LEU A 562 -3.86 -18.94 -4.58
CA LEU A 562 -4.37 -19.84 -5.62
C LEU A 562 -5.21 -20.98 -5.05
N GLN A 563 -4.76 -21.62 -3.97
CA GLN A 563 -5.50 -22.72 -3.34
C GLN A 563 -6.75 -22.24 -2.62
N ALA A 564 -6.70 -21.09 -1.96
CA ALA A 564 -7.88 -20.44 -1.37
C ALA A 564 -8.94 -20.13 -2.44
N ARG A 565 -8.52 -19.59 -3.60
CA ARG A 565 -9.40 -19.33 -4.75
C ARG A 565 -10.06 -20.61 -5.27
N ARG A 566 -9.29 -21.71 -5.37
CA ARG A 566 -9.84 -23.01 -5.79
C ARG A 566 -10.87 -23.51 -4.78
N ALA A 567 -10.61 -23.39 -3.48
CA ALA A 567 -11.58 -23.73 -2.45
C ALA A 567 -12.88 -22.94 -2.59
N TYR A 568 -12.77 -21.62 -2.77
CA TYR A 568 -13.91 -20.74 -3.04
C TYR A 568 -14.71 -21.18 -4.28
N THR A 569 -14.01 -21.57 -5.35
CA THR A 569 -14.63 -22.05 -6.59
C THR A 569 -15.40 -23.37 -6.38
N GLU A 570 -14.83 -24.31 -5.62
CA GLU A 570 -15.51 -25.56 -5.24
C GLU A 570 -16.76 -25.28 -4.41
N VAL A 571 -16.68 -24.40 -3.39
CA VAL A 571 -17.85 -24.04 -2.59
C VAL A 571 -18.95 -23.42 -3.45
N ARG A 572 -18.61 -22.55 -4.42
CA ARG A 572 -19.60 -22.00 -5.36
C ARG A 572 -20.24 -23.08 -6.24
N ALA A 573 -19.45 -24.03 -6.72
CA ALA A 573 -19.98 -25.16 -7.48
C ALA A 573 -20.94 -26.00 -6.62
N GLY A 574 -20.60 -26.27 -5.36
CA GLY A 574 -21.48 -26.94 -4.40
C GLY A 574 -22.78 -26.17 -4.14
N ALA A 575 -22.69 -24.86 -3.92
CA ALA A 575 -23.86 -23.99 -3.74
C ALA A 575 -24.81 -24.06 -4.94
N ALA A 576 -24.27 -24.00 -6.16
CA ALA A 576 -25.05 -24.13 -7.38
C ALA A 576 -25.74 -25.50 -7.49
N GLN A 577 -25.09 -26.59 -7.08
CA GLN A 577 -25.68 -27.93 -7.06
C GLN A 577 -26.79 -28.08 -6.02
N ALA A 578 -26.66 -27.42 -4.87
CA ALA A 578 -27.69 -27.33 -3.85
C ALA A 578 -28.79 -26.30 -4.18
N GLY A 579 -28.70 -25.59 -5.31
CA GLY A 579 -29.68 -24.57 -5.71
C GLY A 579 -29.60 -23.26 -4.92
N VAL A 580 -28.49 -23.01 -4.22
CA VAL A 580 -28.23 -21.76 -3.48
C VAL A 580 -27.61 -20.73 -4.41
N ALA A 581 -28.25 -19.57 -4.52
CA ALA A 581 -27.75 -18.46 -5.33
C ALA A 581 -26.70 -17.67 -4.55
N VAL A 582 -25.54 -17.44 -5.18
CA VAL A 582 -24.49 -16.54 -4.68
C VAL A 582 -24.66 -15.22 -5.44
N VAL A 583 -24.86 -14.11 -4.72
CA VAL A 583 -25.15 -12.80 -5.31
C VAL A 583 -24.24 -11.75 -4.70
N GLY A 584 -23.43 -11.11 -5.54
CA GLY A 584 -22.49 -10.08 -5.12
C GLY A 584 -23.14 -8.82 -4.55
N SER A 585 -22.36 -8.09 -3.77
CA SER A 585 -22.77 -6.85 -3.12
C SER A 585 -22.52 -5.62 -4.01
N ASP A 586 -23.49 -4.71 -4.06
CA ASP A 586 -23.36 -3.36 -4.64
C ASP A 586 -23.07 -2.28 -3.58
N ALA A 587 -22.60 -2.68 -2.39
CA ALA A 587 -22.45 -1.77 -1.25
C ALA A 587 -21.51 -0.60 -1.52
N GLY A 588 -20.46 -0.82 -2.33
CA GLY A 588 -19.48 0.21 -2.71
C GLY A 588 -20.11 1.39 -3.46
N THR A 589 -21.14 1.16 -4.26
CA THR A 589 -21.76 2.18 -5.12
C THR A 589 -23.19 2.58 -4.70
N THR A 590 -23.71 1.97 -3.64
CA THR A 590 -25.06 2.24 -3.16
C THR A 590 -25.17 3.61 -2.49
N VAL A 591 -26.07 4.46 -3.00
CA VAL A 591 -26.32 5.80 -2.47
C VAL A 591 -27.63 5.87 -1.67
N ASP A 592 -27.56 6.36 -0.43
CA ASP A 592 -28.72 6.55 0.45
C ASP A 592 -29.76 7.50 -0.18
N PRO A 593 -31.08 7.22 -0.02
CA PRO A 593 -32.13 8.03 -0.61
C PRO A 593 -32.15 9.47 -0.06
N PRO A 594 -32.77 10.43 -0.78
CA PRO A 594 -32.94 11.78 -0.27
C PRO A 594 -33.75 11.81 1.05
N VAL A 595 -33.33 12.65 1.99
CA VAL A 595 -34.03 12.88 3.26
C VAL A 595 -34.92 14.13 3.19
N ASP A 596 -36.18 13.99 3.57
CA ASP A 596 -37.14 15.10 3.61
C ASP A 596 -36.98 15.94 4.90
N GLY A 597 -36.69 17.24 4.76
CA GLY A 597 -36.97 18.32 5.73
C GLY A 597 -36.46 18.21 7.18
N ASN A 598 -35.62 19.16 7.61
CA ASN A 598 -35.29 19.54 9.00
C ASN A 598 -34.83 18.46 9.99
N GLN A 599 -34.68 17.20 9.58
CA GLN A 599 -33.99 16.21 10.40
C GLN A 599 -32.50 16.58 10.44
N ARG A 600 -32.02 16.97 11.62
CA ARG A 600 -30.58 17.09 11.86
C ARG A 600 -29.98 15.70 11.62
N ASN A 601 -29.14 15.58 10.59
CA ASN A 601 -28.32 14.41 10.32
C ASN A 601 -27.58 14.04 11.62
N ARG A 602 -28.06 13.01 12.32
CA ARG A 602 -27.16 12.18 13.09
C ARG A 602 -26.59 11.21 12.08
N PHE A 603 -25.29 11.33 11.81
CA PHE A 603 -24.51 10.32 11.09
C PHE A 603 -24.58 9.04 11.92
N GLY A 604 -25.63 8.26 11.70
CA GLY A 604 -25.82 6.94 12.25
C GLY A 604 -25.75 5.99 11.09
N TYR A 605 -24.58 5.92 10.45
CA TYR A 605 -24.33 4.83 9.52
C TYR A 605 -24.28 3.56 10.36
N ALA A 606 -25.27 2.69 10.17
CA ALA A 606 -25.20 1.36 10.75
C ALA A 606 -24.10 0.63 9.99
N PHE A 607 -23.18 0.01 10.73
CA PHE A 607 -22.19 -0.89 10.14
C PHE A 607 -22.91 -1.91 9.24
N ILE A 608 -22.51 -1.94 7.98
CA ILE A 608 -22.78 -3.06 7.09
C ILE A 608 -21.50 -3.88 7.13
N ASP A 609 -21.62 -5.09 7.67
CA ASP A 609 -20.58 -6.11 7.56
C ASP A 609 -20.10 -6.17 6.10
N ARG A 610 -18.79 -6.31 5.85
CA ARG A 610 -18.22 -6.46 4.51
C ARG A 610 -18.97 -7.53 3.70
N LEU A 611 -19.49 -8.54 4.38
CA LEU A 611 -20.26 -9.63 3.78
C LEU A 611 -21.73 -9.28 3.47
N GLY A 612 -22.25 -8.12 3.82
CA GLY A 612 -23.65 -7.77 3.59
C GLY A 612 -24.63 -8.39 4.61
N ASP A 613 -25.87 -7.91 4.54
CA ASP A 613 -26.86 -7.77 5.62
C ASP A 613 -26.98 -8.92 6.67
N LYS A 614 -26.26 -8.79 7.80
CA LYS A 614 -26.81 -9.08 9.14
C LYS A 614 -26.46 -7.94 10.09
N ARG A 615 -27.49 -7.19 10.48
CA ARG A 615 -27.44 -6.25 11.62
C ARG A 615 -27.01 -6.99 12.88
N VAL A 616 -25.72 -6.99 13.19
CA VAL A 616 -25.26 -7.22 14.55
C VAL A 616 -25.48 -5.91 15.28
N GLN A 617 -26.59 -5.80 16.03
CA GLN A 617 -26.70 -4.73 17.00
C GLN A 617 -25.63 -4.94 18.09
N PRO A 618 -25.04 -3.84 18.62
CA PRO A 618 -23.96 -3.91 19.60
C PRO A 618 -24.31 -4.67 20.88
#